data_AF-A0A4Q2UPN3-F1
#
_entry.id   AF-A0A4Q2UPN3-F1
#
_cell.length_a   1.000
_cell.length_b   1.000
_cell.length_c   1.000
_cell.angle_alpha   90.00
_cell.angle_beta   90.00
_cell.angle_gamma   90.00
#
_symmetry.space_group_name_H-M   'P 1'
#
loop_
_entity.id
_entity.type
_entity.pdbx_description
1 polymer ?
#
loop_
_entity_poly.entity_id
_entity_poly.type
_entity_poly.pdbx_seq_one_letter_code
_entity_poly.pdbx_strand_id
1 'polypeptide(L)'
;MKEFTLPSGCVLLAHDSPRTLPESRRTEHDYYALVASGIGSNMNDIDRHFETMIGLIGSDDQDAQMNAINNTRFLFANLLEKQQSPAQLAFCCLVESIDGQAWTDYTPEGVEQLSRELASRGLNETLLQSWWAELRKKSTGN
;
A
#
# COMPACT_ATOMS: atom_id res chain seq x y z
N MET A 1 -8.57 6.64 27.44
CA MET A 1 -9.18 7.16 26.19
C MET A 1 -9.08 8.66 26.28
N LYS A 2 -8.72 9.32 25.18
CA LYS A 2 -8.52 10.76 25.10
C LYS A 2 -9.44 11.35 24.04
N GLU A 3 -10.11 12.43 24.40
CA GLU A 3 -11.03 13.13 23.52
C GLU A 3 -10.32 14.27 22.78
N PHE A 4 -10.64 14.45 21.50
CA PHE A 4 -10.15 15.53 20.65
C PHE A 4 -11.32 16.17 19.91
N THR A 5 -11.35 17.49 19.83
CA THR A 5 -12.40 18.20 19.09
C THR A 5 -11.79 18.85 17.85
N LEU A 6 -12.38 18.59 16.69
CA LEU A 6 -12.01 19.20 15.41
C LEU A 6 -12.61 20.61 15.30
N PRO A 7 -12.01 21.52 14.49
CA PRO A 7 -12.56 22.85 14.24
C PRO A 7 -13.99 22.86 13.67
N SER A 8 -14.41 21.76 13.04
CA SER A 8 -15.78 21.55 12.56
C SER A 8 -16.79 21.24 13.67
N GLY A 9 -16.35 21.10 14.93
CA GLY A 9 -17.17 20.68 16.06
C GLY A 9 -17.29 19.15 16.22
N CYS A 10 -16.66 18.36 15.35
CA CYS A 10 -16.64 16.90 15.46
C CYS A 10 -15.73 16.44 16.62
N VAL A 11 -16.22 15.53 17.45
CA VAL A 11 -15.51 14.99 18.62
C VAL A 11 -15.00 13.58 18.32
N LEU A 12 -13.71 13.36 18.55
CA LEU A 12 -12.97 12.12 18.31
C LEU A 12 -12.57 11.52 19.65
N LEU A 13 -12.78 10.22 19.83
CA LEU A 13 -12.30 9.47 21.00
C LEU A 13 -11.18 8.51 20.57
N ALA A 14 -9.96 8.74 21.04
CA ALA A 14 -8.80 7.91 20.72
C ALA A 14 -8.30 7.13 21.95
N HIS A 15 -7.59 6.04 21.71
CA HIS A 15 -6.91 5.27 22.75
C HIS A 15 -5.66 6.00 23.25
N ASP A 16 -5.32 5.88 24.54
CA ASP A 16 -4.16 6.59 25.14
C ASP A 16 -2.83 6.01 24.69
N SER A 17 -2.83 4.74 24.29
CA SER A 17 -1.65 4.04 23.80
C SER A 17 -2.04 2.99 22.77
N PRO A 18 -1.23 2.81 21.71
CA PRO A 18 -1.38 1.70 20.77
C PRO A 18 -1.42 0.35 21.48
N ARG A 19 -0.70 0.17 22.60
CA ARG A 19 -0.68 -1.08 23.39
C ARG A 19 -2.07 -1.51 23.86
N THR A 20 -3.00 -0.58 24.01
CA THR A 20 -4.39 -0.87 24.45
C THR A 20 -5.33 -1.28 23.32
N LEU A 21 -4.88 -1.22 22.06
CA LEU A 21 -5.67 -1.63 20.90
C LEU A 21 -5.67 -3.15 20.74
N PRO A 22 -6.69 -3.76 20.11
CA PRO A 22 -6.62 -5.16 19.66
C PRO A 22 -5.41 -5.40 18.73
N GLU A 23 -4.91 -6.63 18.69
CA GLU A 23 -3.68 -6.98 17.94
C GLU A 23 -3.74 -6.57 16.47
N SER A 24 -4.84 -6.85 15.78
CA SER A 24 -5.04 -6.44 14.38
C SER A 24 -4.92 -4.92 14.17
N ARG A 25 -5.44 -4.11 15.10
CA ARG A 25 -5.34 -2.64 15.02
C ARG A 25 -3.98 -2.11 15.44
N ARG A 26 -3.25 -2.81 16.33
CA ARG A 26 -1.85 -2.48 16.66
C ARG A 26 -0.94 -2.71 15.49
N THR A 27 -1.06 -3.86 14.83
CA THR A 27 -0.26 -4.20 13.64
C THR A 27 -0.44 -3.15 12.54
N GLU A 28 -1.67 -2.70 12.30
CA GLU A 28 -1.94 -1.63 11.33
C GLU A 28 -1.39 -0.27 11.80
N HIS A 29 -1.60 0.10 13.06
CA HIS A 29 -1.02 1.33 13.62
C HIS A 29 0.50 1.36 13.49
N ASP A 30 1.18 0.29 13.90
CA ASP A 30 2.63 0.21 13.92
C ASP A 30 3.21 0.24 12.50
N TYR A 31 2.49 -0.34 11.53
CA TYR A 31 2.83 -0.21 10.12
C TYR A 31 2.74 1.25 9.66
N TYR A 32 1.61 1.93 9.87
CA TYR A 32 1.47 3.33 9.44
C TYR A 32 2.45 4.27 10.16
N ALA A 33 2.74 4.02 11.43
CA ALA A 33 3.75 4.73 12.18
C ALA A 33 5.16 4.47 11.63
N LEU A 34 5.47 3.23 11.25
CA LEU A 34 6.74 2.86 10.61
C LEU A 34 6.90 3.56 9.26
N VAL A 35 5.86 3.56 8.41
CA VAL A 35 5.87 4.27 7.12
C VAL A 35 6.11 5.76 7.33
N ALA A 36 5.40 6.40 8.26
CA ALA A 36 5.55 7.81 8.58
C ALA A 36 6.96 8.15 9.12
N SER A 37 7.56 7.26 9.92
CA SER A 37 8.89 7.46 10.51
C SER A 37 10.06 7.10 9.59
N GLY A 38 9.84 6.15 8.68
CA GLY A 38 10.86 5.56 7.81
C GLY A 38 10.85 6.19 6.43
N ILE A 39 9.84 5.89 5.62
CA ILE A 39 9.72 6.32 4.21
C ILE A 39 9.36 7.80 4.12
N GLY A 40 8.63 8.30 5.12
CA GLY A 40 8.05 9.64 5.16
C GLY A 40 6.80 9.74 4.30
N SER A 41 6.33 10.97 4.09
CA SER A 41 5.00 11.22 3.50
C SER A 41 5.06 12.00 2.18
N ASN A 42 6.26 12.31 1.70
CA ASN A 42 6.48 13.16 0.53
C ASN A 42 7.79 12.80 -0.17
N MET A 43 7.99 13.39 -1.36
CA MET A 43 9.16 13.14 -2.20
C MET A 43 10.49 13.44 -1.49
N ASN A 44 10.55 14.48 -0.66
CA ASN A 44 11.79 14.87 0.02
C ASN A 44 12.24 13.83 1.06
N ASP A 45 11.29 13.11 1.68
CA ASP A 45 11.64 12.05 2.62
C ASP A 45 12.19 10.82 1.89
N ILE A 46 11.66 10.52 0.70
CA ILE A 46 12.20 9.49 -0.20
C ILE A 46 13.61 9.89 -0.66
N ASP A 47 13.79 11.14 -1.08
CA ASP A 47 15.07 11.68 -1.56
C ASP A 47 16.16 11.55 -0.48
N ARG A 48 15.83 11.73 0.81
CA ARG A 48 16.80 11.57 1.92
C ARG A 48 17.40 10.15 2.00
N HIS A 49 16.62 9.12 1.69
CA HIS A 49 17.14 7.74 1.61
C HIS A 49 18.11 7.59 0.45
N PHE A 50 17.78 8.18 -0.70
CA PHE A 50 18.65 8.18 -1.87
C PHE A 50 19.91 9.01 -1.67
N GLU A 51 19.84 10.18 -1.01
CA GLU A 51 20.99 11.00 -0.65
C GLU A 51 21.98 10.24 0.25
N THR A 52 21.46 9.47 1.22
CA THR A 52 22.30 8.62 2.08
C THR A 52 23.01 7.55 1.26
N MET A 53 22.31 6.88 0.34
CA MET A 53 22.93 5.91 -0.55
C MET A 53 23.96 6.57 -1.47
N ILE A 54 23.62 7.69 -2.10
CA ILE A 54 24.50 8.45 -3.01
C ILE A 54 25.77 8.91 -2.28
N GLY A 55 25.66 9.38 -1.04
CA GLY A 55 26.80 9.79 -0.22
C GLY A 55 27.74 8.64 0.15
N LEU A 56 27.26 7.39 0.12
CA LEU A 56 28.06 6.19 0.36
C LEU A 56 28.65 5.60 -0.94
N ILE A 57 28.16 6.01 -2.12
CA ILE A 57 28.72 5.57 -3.40
C ILE A 57 30.17 6.07 -3.51
N GLY A 58 31.11 5.13 -3.58
CA GLY A 58 32.55 5.44 -3.66
C GLY A 58 33.26 5.51 -2.30
N SER A 59 32.57 5.19 -1.20
CA SER A 59 33.25 4.90 0.07
C SER A 59 33.87 3.49 0.06
N ASP A 60 34.88 3.25 0.90
CA ASP A 60 35.46 1.90 1.10
C ASP A 60 34.62 1.04 2.07
N ASP A 61 33.56 1.62 2.66
CA ASP A 61 32.68 0.93 3.61
C ASP A 61 31.53 0.23 2.87
N GLN A 62 31.84 -0.94 2.33
CA GLN A 62 30.90 -1.78 1.58
C GLN A 62 29.73 -2.27 2.45
N ASP A 63 29.94 -2.46 3.75
CA ASP A 63 28.90 -2.89 4.68
C ASP A 63 27.87 -1.78 4.91
N ALA A 64 28.33 -0.54 5.12
CA ALA A 64 27.44 0.62 5.23
C ALA A 64 26.62 0.82 3.95
N GLN A 65 27.23 0.67 2.78
CA GLN A 65 26.54 0.74 1.49
C GLN A 65 25.43 -0.32 1.37
N MET A 66 25.76 -1.57 1.67
CA MET A 66 24.82 -2.68 1.56
C MET A 66 23.67 -2.55 2.56
N ASN A 67 23.95 -2.05 3.77
CA ASN A 67 22.93 -1.78 4.78
C ASN A 67 21.96 -0.67 4.34
N ALA A 68 22.47 0.44 3.78
CA ALA A 68 21.62 1.52 3.28
C ALA A 68 20.70 1.06 2.14
N ILE A 69 21.23 0.26 1.21
CA ILE A 69 20.46 -0.33 0.12
C ILE A 69 19.40 -1.29 0.66
N ASN A 70 19.77 -2.21 1.55
CA ASN A 70 18.84 -3.20 2.07
C ASN A 70 17.73 -2.58 2.92
N ASN A 71 18.05 -1.56 3.72
CA ASN A 71 17.05 -0.81 4.47
C ASN A 71 16.05 -0.14 3.53
N THR A 72 16.52 0.55 2.50
CA THR A 72 15.66 1.20 1.50
C THR A 72 14.81 0.17 0.74
N ARG A 73 15.39 -0.95 0.33
CA ARG A 73 14.66 -2.06 -0.33
C ARG A 73 13.58 -2.65 0.57
N PHE A 74 13.89 -2.89 1.84
CA PHE A 74 12.94 -3.43 2.81
C PHE A 74 11.78 -2.46 3.04
N LEU A 75 12.07 -1.16 3.17
CA LEU A 75 11.04 -0.14 3.27
C LEU A 75 10.08 -0.15 2.07
N PHE A 76 10.61 -0.16 0.84
CA PHE A 76 9.78 -0.26 -0.36
C PHE A 76 8.99 -1.56 -0.45
N ALA A 77 9.57 -2.70 -0.08
CA ALA A 77 8.88 -3.99 -0.05
C ALA A 77 7.67 -3.96 0.92
N ASN A 78 7.86 -3.45 2.14
CA ASN A 78 6.76 -3.31 3.12
C ASN A 78 5.67 -2.34 2.65
N LEU A 79 6.02 -1.30 1.89
CA LEU A 79 5.04 -0.40 1.28
C LEU A 79 4.15 -1.17 0.28
N LEU A 80 4.77 -1.97 -0.57
CA LEU A 80 4.08 -2.74 -1.61
C LEU A 80 3.23 -3.89 -1.06
N GLU A 81 3.70 -4.58 -0.01
CA GLU A 81 3.00 -5.73 0.58
C GLU A 81 1.70 -5.38 1.32
N LYS A 82 1.59 -4.14 1.81
CA LYS A 82 0.43 -3.66 2.59
C LYS A 82 -0.59 -2.89 1.76
N GLN A 83 -0.19 -2.40 0.59
CA GLN A 83 -1.10 -1.91 -0.43
C GLN A 83 -1.84 -3.09 -1.05
N GLN A 84 -3.07 -2.88 -1.50
CA GLN A 84 -3.70 -3.87 -2.37
C GLN A 84 -2.84 -4.05 -3.62
N SER A 85 -2.72 -5.29 -4.09
CA SER A 85 -1.90 -5.62 -5.26
C SER A 85 -2.22 -4.64 -6.40
N PRO A 86 -1.24 -3.88 -6.91
CA PRO A 86 -1.46 -2.98 -8.03
C PRO A 86 -2.00 -3.70 -9.27
N ALA A 87 -1.65 -4.99 -9.44
CA ALA A 87 -2.19 -5.83 -10.50
C ALA A 87 -3.69 -6.14 -10.30
N GLN A 88 -4.14 -6.27 -9.05
CA GLN A 88 -5.54 -6.49 -8.72
C GLN A 88 -6.34 -5.19 -8.86
N LEU A 89 -5.81 -4.06 -8.40
CA LEU A 89 -6.41 -2.74 -8.61
C LEU A 89 -6.53 -2.41 -10.10
N ALA A 90 -5.47 -2.65 -10.89
CA ALA A 90 -5.50 -2.48 -12.33
C ALA A 90 -6.56 -3.36 -13.01
N PHE A 91 -6.76 -4.59 -12.50
CA PHE A 91 -7.83 -5.46 -12.98
C PHE A 91 -9.21 -4.93 -12.61
N CYS A 92 -9.39 -4.39 -11.40
CA CYS A 92 -10.65 -3.79 -10.96
C CYS A 92 -11.06 -2.60 -11.85
N CYS A 93 -10.09 -1.83 -12.37
CA CYS A 93 -10.36 -0.77 -13.34
C CYS A 93 -10.96 -1.29 -14.67
N LEU A 94 -10.80 -2.59 -14.98
CA LEU A 94 -11.39 -3.22 -16.17
C LEU A 94 -12.78 -3.82 -15.92
N VAL A 95 -13.23 -3.87 -14.67
CA VAL A 95 -14.52 -4.45 -14.30
C VAL A 95 -15.62 -3.43 -14.53
N GLU A 96 -16.57 -3.75 -15.41
CA GLU A 96 -17.72 -2.89 -15.74
C GLU A 96 -18.94 -3.17 -14.83
N SER A 97 -19.15 -4.43 -14.45
CA SER A 97 -20.28 -4.83 -13.59
C SER A 97 -19.94 -6.08 -12.76
N ILE A 98 -20.64 -6.24 -11.63
CA ILE A 98 -20.63 -7.44 -10.80
C ILE A 98 -22.08 -7.90 -10.60
N ASP A 99 -22.36 -9.19 -10.83
CA ASP A 99 -23.70 -9.77 -10.71
C ASP A 99 -24.80 -9.00 -11.45
N GLY A 100 -24.45 -8.35 -12.57
CA GLY A 100 -25.38 -7.53 -13.36
C GLY A 100 -25.63 -6.12 -12.82
N GLN A 101 -25.00 -5.73 -11.71
CA GLN A 101 -24.98 -4.36 -11.23
C GLN A 101 -23.73 -3.63 -11.76
N ALA A 102 -23.94 -2.51 -12.45
CA ALA A 102 -22.86 -1.69 -12.97
C ALA A 102 -22.01 -1.10 -11.83
N TRP A 103 -20.69 -1.15 -11.97
CA TRP A 103 -19.78 -0.46 -11.08
C TRP A 103 -19.47 0.93 -11.66
N THR A 104 -19.76 1.99 -10.90
CA THR A 104 -19.66 3.36 -11.40
C THR A 104 -18.61 4.20 -10.67
N ASP A 105 -18.05 3.69 -9.57
CA ASP A 105 -17.10 4.44 -8.74
C ASP A 105 -15.66 3.97 -8.98
N TYR A 106 -14.98 4.65 -9.91
CA TYR A 106 -13.57 4.40 -10.23
C TYR A 106 -12.61 5.37 -9.52
N THR A 107 -13.05 5.99 -8.42
CA THR A 107 -12.13 6.69 -7.51
C THR A 107 -11.17 5.70 -6.84
N PRO A 108 -10.02 6.13 -6.31
CA PRO A 108 -9.11 5.23 -5.60
C PRO A 108 -9.81 4.40 -4.51
N GLU A 109 -10.68 5.05 -3.72
CA GLU A 109 -11.47 4.42 -2.67
C GLU A 109 -12.47 3.41 -3.24
N GLY A 110 -13.14 3.75 -4.34
CA GLY A 110 -14.06 2.87 -5.05
C GLY A 110 -13.37 1.63 -5.61
N VAL A 111 -12.23 1.79 -6.27
CA VAL A 111 -11.45 0.66 -6.82
C VAL A 111 -10.90 -0.23 -5.70
N GLU A 112 -10.49 0.36 -4.57
CA GLU A 112 -10.08 -0.42 -3.39
C GLU A 112 -11.24 -1.24 -2.82
N GLN A 113 -12.44 -0.64 -2.72
CA GLN A 113 -13.64 -1.33 -2.25
C GLN A 113 -13.98 -2.51 -3.17
N LEU A 114 -13.98 -2.28 -4.48
CA LEU A 114 -14.20 -3.30 -5.50
C LEU A 114 -13.20 -4.46 -5.36
N SER A 115 -11.93 -4.14 -5.16
CA SER A 115 -10.87 -5.12 -4.95
C SER A 115 -11.09 -5.97 -3.68
N ARG A 116 -11.55 -5.38 -2.57
CA ARG A 116 -11.90 -6.13 -1.34
C ARG A 116 -13.11 -7.03 -1.58
N GLU A 117 -14.12 -6.52 -2.29
CA GLU A 117 -15.32 -7.27 -2.61
C GLU A 117 -14.99 -8.50 -3.46
N LEU A 118 -14.22 -8.34 -4.53
CA LEU A 118 -13.79 -9.46 -5.37
C LEU A 118 -12.90 -10.45 -4.60
N ALA A 119 -12.00 -9.98 -3.76
CA ALA A 119 -11.18 -10.84 -2.90
C ALA A 119 -12.05 -11.69 -1.95
N SER A 120 -13.09 -11.10 -1.35
CA SER A 120 -14.03 -11.82 -0.48
C SER A 120 -14.85 -12.88 -1.23
N ARG A 121 -15.04 -12.69 -2.54
CA ARG A 121 -15.72 -13.62 -3.46
C ARG A 121 -14.78 -14.69 -4.04
N GLY A 122 -13.51 -14.73 -3.60
CA GLY A 122 -12.54 -15.75 -3.96
C GLY A 122 -11.53 -15.35 -5.04
N LEU A 123 -11.50 -14.07 -5.45
CA LEU A 123 -10.42 -13.57 -6.30
C LEU A 123 -9.09 -13.70 -5.54
N ASN A 124 -8.15 -14.42 -6.15
CA ASN A 124 -6.81 -14.61 -5.63
C ASN A 124 -5.77 -14.36 -6.73
N GLU A 125 -4.50 -14.30 -6.34
CA GLU A 125 -3.40 -13.98 -7.23
C GLU A 125 -3.25 -14.98 -8.39
N THR A 126 -3.48 -16.28 -8.14
CA THR A 126 -3.40 -17.31 -9.19
C THR A 126 -4.43 -17.10 -10.28
N LEU A 127 -5.69 -16.82 -9.92
CA LEU A 127 -6.75 -16.49 -10.86
C LEU A 127 -6.44 -15.21 -11.63
N LEU A 128 -5.99 -14.18 -10.92
CA LEU A 128 -5.63 -12.90 -11.52
C LEU A 128 -4.51 -13.05 -12.58
N GLN A 129 -3.47 -13.83 -12.30
CA GLN A 129 -2.39 -14.10 -13.26
C GLN A 129 -2.91 -14.82 -14.51
N SER A 130 -3.83 -15.77 -14.34
CA SER A 130 -4.43 -16.49 -15.46
C SER A 130 -5.24 -15.56 -16.37
N TRP A 131 -6.05 -14.68 -15.78
CA TRP A 131 -6.86 -13.71 -16.51
C TRP A 131 -6.01 -12.66 -17.22
N TRP A 132 -4.93 -12.18 -16.59
CA TRP A 132 -3.99 -11.28 -17.25
C TRP A 132 -3.31 -11.92 -18.46
N ALA A 133 -2.97 -13.22 -18.39
CA ALA A 133 -2.40 -13.94 -19.51
C ALA A 133 -3.40 -14.04 -20.69
N GLU A 134 -4.69 -14.24 -20.40
CA GLU A 134 -5.75 -14.26 -21.41
C GLU A 134 -6.01 -12.90 -22.05
N LEU A 135 -6.10 -11.84 -21.25
CA LEU A 135 -6.29 -10.47 -21.74
C LEU A 135 -5.14 -10.04 -22.64
N ARG A 136 -3.89 -10.36 -22.28
CA ARG A 136 -2.71 -10.07 -23.10
C ARG A 136 -2.74 -10.79 -24.44
N LYS A 137 -3.11 -12.07 -24.47
CA LYS A 137 -3.25 -12.84 -25.73
C LYS A 137 -4.29 -12.24 -26.67
N LYS A 138 -5.39 -11.69 -26.13
CA LYS A 138 -6.41 -11.00 -26.93
C LYS A 138 -5.93 -9.63 -27.44
N SER A 139 -5.06 -8.93 -26.69
CA SER A 139 -4.49 -7.64 -27.13
C SER A 139 -3.39 -7.75 -28.19
N THR A 140 -2.68 -8.87 -28.27
CA THR A 140 -1.61 -9.11 -29.27
C THR A 140 -2.08 -9.89 -30.50
N GLY A 141 -3.35 -10.31 -30.53
CA GLY A 141 -3.97 -10.91 -31.71
C GLY A 141 -4.53 -9.85 -32.65
N ASN A 142 -3.66 -9.27 -33.49
CA ASN A 142 -3.98 -8.68 -34.79
C ASN A 142 -3.23 -9.46 -35.86
#